data_AF-A0A5S4G761-F1
#
_entry.id   AF-A0A5S4G761-F1
#
_cell.length_a   1.000
_cell.length_b   1.000
_cell.length_c   1.000
_cell.angle_alpha   90.00
_cell.angle_beta   90.00
_cell.angle_gamma   90.00
#
_symmetry.space_group_name_H-M   'P 1'
#
loop_
_entity.id
_entity.type
_entity.pdbx_description
1 polymer ?
#
loop_
_entity_poly.entity_id
_entity_poly.type
_entity_poly.pdbx_seq_one_letter_code
_entity_poly.pdbx_strand_id
1 'polypeptide(L)'
;MSHTYPPAEQWPVLQPPDCPTCQTPTEVVFTGPADRLDGGQTNTWHCHACRTDWAIPITHWPIADGPDCPYCLTEGTSWAAIAPDVPGDLWTCHNGHEFVLTPDGTVITPGNEDLSDWAPLWPRHKRNPQDGDTA
;
A
#
# COMPACT_ATOMS: atom_id res chain seq x y z
N MET A 1 -4.36 -16.17 -22.36
CA MET A 1 -4.11 -14.72 -22.41
C MET A 1 -4.35 -14.23 -21.00
N SER A 2 -3.32 -14.29 -20.17
CA SER A 2 -3.46 -14.07 -18.72
C SER A 2 -3.49 -12.58 -18.45
N HIS A 3 -4.53 -12.11 -17.77
CA HIS A 3 -4.76 -10.70 -17.50
C HIS A 3 -3.58 -10.10 -16.71
N THR A 4 -2.92 -9.09 -17.28
CA THR A 4 -1.66 -8.48 -16.80
C THR A 4 -1.88 -7.25 -15.93
N TYR A 5 -2.99 -7.17 -15.19
CA TYR A 5 -3.33 -5.99 -14.40
C TYR A 5 -4.00 -6.41 -13.09
N PRO A 6 -3.76 -5.69 -11.98
CA PRO A 6 -4.49 -5.92 -10.74
C PRO A 6 -5.99 -5.64 -10.97
N PRO A 7 -6.89 -6.28 -10.20
CA PRO A 7 -8.33 -5.98 -10.26
C PRO A 7 -8.60 -4.48 -10.10
N ALA A 8 -9.54 -3.93 -10.87
CA ALA A 8 -9.83 -2.49 -10.85
C ALA A 8 -10.30 -2.00 -9.46
N GLU A 9 -10.86 -2.89 -8.64
CA GLU A 9 -11.24 -2.60 -7.26
C GLU A 9 -10.04 -2.40 -6.33
N GLN A 10 -8.86 -2.85 -6.76
CA GLN A 10 -7.58 -2.62 -6.08
C GLN A 10 -6.84 -1.40 -6.65
N TRP A 11 -7.44 -0.69 -7.61
CA TRP A 11 -6.92 0.57 -8.13
C TRP A 11 -7.58 1.70 -7.37
N PRO A 12 -6.81 2.45 -6.58
CA PRO A 12 -6.86 3.89 -6.78
C PRO A 12 -5.48 4.49 -6.63
N VAL A 13 -4.98 5.15 -7.68
CA VAL A 13 -3.74 5.91 -7.58
C VAL A 13 -3.91 7.12 -6.63
N LEU A 14 -5.16 7.58 -6.38
CA LEU A 14 -5.44 8.86 -5.70
C LEU A 14 -6.23 8.79 -4.39
N GLN A 15 -6.75 7.64 -3.96
CA GLN A 15 -7.58 7.52 -2.75
C GLN A 15 -7.48 6.13 -2.11
N PRO A 16 -7.90 5.93 -0.84
CA PRO A 16 -8.05 4.61 -0.25
C PRO A 16 -9.07 3.74 -0.99
N PRO A 17 -9.07 2.40 -0.82
CA PRO A 17 -10.08 1.53 -1.41
C PRO A 17 -11.48 1.86 -0.89
N ASP A 18 -12.49 1.68 -1.72
CA ASP A 18 -13.89 1.83 -1.29
C ASP A 18 -14.25 0.82 -0.21
N CYS A 19 -14.99 1.27 0.80
CA CYS A 19 -15.55 0.36 1.79
C CYS A 19 -16.51 -0.63 1.09
N PRO A 20 -16.33 -1.95 1.23
CA PRO A 20 -17.17 -2.94 0.54
C PRO A 20 -18.62 -2.93 1.04
N THR A 21 -18.90 -2.29 2.17
CA THR A 21 -20.24 -2.23 2.78
C THR A 21 -21.00 -0.96 2.44
N CYS A 22 -20.36 0.21 2.52
CA CYS A 22 -21.03 1.51 2.34
C CYS A 22 -20.48 2.34 1.19
N GLN A 23 -19.45 1.85 0.48
CA GLN A 23 -18.87 2.45 -0.73
C GLN A 23 -18.40 3.90 -0.54
N THR A 24 -17.98 4.26 0.67
CA THR A 24 -17.55 5.63 1.02
C THR A 24 -16.02 5.65 1.21
N PRO A 25 -15.23 6.20 0.27
CA PRO A 25 -13.76 6.12 0.32
C PRO A 25 -13.10 7.09 1.31
N THR A 26 -13.72 8.24 1.59
CA THR A 26 -13.14 9.30 2.44
C THR A 26 -13.05 8.93 3.92
N GLU A 27 -13.73 7.86 4.32
CA GLU A 27 -13.82 7.40 5.71
C GLU A 27 -13.00 6.12 5.93
N VAL A 28 -12.17 5.73 4.96
CA VAL A 28 -11.38 4.49 4.99
C VAL A 28 -9.96 4.79 5.44
N VAL A 29 -9.49 4.04 6.44
CA VAL A 29 -8.14 4.15 6.98
C VAL A 29 -7.43 2.80 6.94
N PHE A 30 -6.14 2.82 6.64
CA PHE A 30 -5.29 1.65 6.80
C PHE A 30 -5.00 1.41 8.28
N THR A 31 -5.14 0.17 8.74
CA THR A 31 -4.93 -0.21 10.15
C THR A 31 -3.66 -1.04 10.37
N GLY A 32 -3.06 -1.57 9.31
CA GLY A 32 -1.79 -2.30 9.39
C GLY A 32 -1.73 -3.51 8.45
N PRO A 33 -0.52 -4.00 8.16
CA PRO A 33 -0.34 -5.28 7.51
C PRO A 33 -0.75 -6.42 8.45
N ALA A 34 -1.21 -7.52 7.88
CA ALA A 34 -1.50 -8.75 8.62
C ALA A 34 -1.05 -9.97 7.81
N ASP A 35 -0.52 -10.98 8.52
CA ASP A 35 -0.14 -12.25 7.92
C ASP A 35 -1.39 -13.11 7.68
N ARG A 36 -1.45 -13.74 6.51
CA ARG A 36 -2.45 -14.73 6.18
C ARG A 36 -1.98 -16.10 6.66
N LEU A 37 -2.93 -16.95 7.04
CA LEU A 37 -2.66 -18.34 7.44
C LEU A 37 -2.03 -19.19 6.34
N ASP A 38 -2.17 -18.79 5.07
CA ASP A 38 -1.57 -19.45 3.91
C ASP A 38 -0.16 -18.91 3.56
N GLY A 39 0.40 -18.04 4.40
CA GLY A 39 1.74 -17.48 4.23
C GLY A 39 1.82 -16.24 3.34
N GLY A 40 0.69 -15.68 2.90
CA GLY A 40 0.64 -14.37 2.23
C GLY A 40 0.50 -13.19 3.21
N GLN A 41 0.49 -11.97 2.68
CA GLN A 41 0.22 -10.76 3.46
C GLN A 41 -1.07 -10.07 2.99
N THR A 42 -1.68 -9.31 3.89
CA THR A 42 -2.85 -8.47 3.62
C THR A 42 -2.64 -7.06 4.15
N ASN A 43 -3.21 -6.09 3.45
CA ASN A 43 -3.46 -4.76 3.99
C ASN A 43 -4.82 -4.75 4.68
N THR A 44 -4.84 -4.33 5.94
CA THR A 44 -6.08 -4.25 6.74
C THR A 44 -6.61 -2.82 6.72
N TRP A 45 -7.92 -2.69 6.56
CA TRP A 45 -8.60 -1.41 6.38
C TRP A 45 -9.81 -1.31 7.32
N HIS A 46 -10.09 -0.11 7.80
CA HIS A 46 -11.24 0.21 8.63
C HIS A 46 -12.04 1.35 8.00
N CYS A 47 -13.36 1.22 7.93
CA CYS A 47 -14.26 2.30 7.52
C CYS A 47 -14.87 2.98 8.75
N HIS A 48 -14.62 4.26 8.95
CA HIS A 48 -15.23 5.04 10.03
C HIS A 48 -16.74 5.25 9.85
N ALA A 49 -17.24 5.35 8.61
CA ALA A 49 -18.65 5.58 8.33
C ALA A 49 -19.56 4.43 8.80
N CYS A 50 -19.20 3.19 8.48
CA CYS A 50 -20.00 2.01 8.79
C CYS A 50 -19.34 1.02 9.76
N ARG A 51 -18.13 1.33 10.24
CA ARG A 51 -17.35 0.56 11.23
C ARG A 51 -16.98 -0.84 10.76
N THR A 52 -16.95 -1.08 9.45
CA THR A 52 -16.54 -2.36 8.87
C THR A 52 -15.02 -2.41 8.72
N ASP A 53 -14.45 -3.54 9.14
CA ASP A 53 -13.06 -3.91 8.87
C ASP A 53 -13.00 -4.91 7.72
N TRP A 54 -12.00 -4.78 6.85
CA TRP A 54 -11.72 -5.77 5.81
C TRP A 54 -10.24 -5.83 5.48
N ALA A 55 -9.85 -6.91 4.81
CA ALA A 55 -8.48 -7.16 4.39
C ALA A 55 -8.41 -7.29 2.87
N ILE A 56 -7.41 -6.67 2.26
CA ILE A 56 -7.08 -6.80 0.85
C ILE A 56 -5.76 -7.56 0.74
N PRO A 57 -5.70 -8.70 0.03
CA PRO A 57 -4.45 -9.43 -0.19
C PRO A 57 -3.41 -8.61 -0.92
N ILE A 58 -2.16 -8.64 -0.45
CA ILE A 58 -1.01 -8.17 -1.21
C ILE A 58 -0.71 -9.25 -2.27
N THR A 59 -0.79 -8.88 -3.54
CA THR A 59 -0.59 -9.79 -4.66
C THR A 59 0.37 -9.16 -5.66
N HIS A 60 1.47 -9.85 -5.95
CA HIS A 60 2.46 -9.38 -6.91
C HIS A 60 2.00 -9.67 -8.34
N TRP A 61 1.61 -8.62 -9.05
CA TRP A 61 1.25 -8.66 -10.46
C TRP A 61 2.42 -8.15 -11.30
N PRO A 62 3.08 -9.01 -12.09
CA PRO A 62 4.12 -8.57 -13.01
C PRO A 62 3.51 -7.66 -14.09
N ILE A 63 3.99 -6.42 -14.17
CA ILE A 63 3.52 -5.44 -15.17
C ILE A 63 4.66 -5.20 -16.15
N ALA A 64 4.43 -5.51 -17.43
CA ALA A 64 5.47 -5.41 -18.47
C ALA A 64 5.98 -3.97 -18.68
N ASP A 65 5.10 -2.98 -18.51
CA ASP A 65 5.41 -1.55 -18.63
C ASP A 65 5.35 -0.87 -17.25
N GLY A 66 5.80 -1.57 -16.20
CA GLY A 66 5.94 -1.03 -14.84
C GLY A 66 7.12 -0.07 -14.69
N PRO A 67 7.24 0.63 -13.55
CA PRO A 67 8.42 1.45 -13.25
C PRO A 67 9.66 0.60 -13.02
N ASP A 68 10.83 1.12 -13.39
CA ASP A 68 12.09 0.50 -13.02
C ASP A 68 12.31 0.55 -11.51
N CYS A 69 12.96 -0.46 -10.97
CA CYS A 69 13.36 -0.43 -9.56
C CYS A 69 14.35 0.73 -9.31
N PRO A 70 14.09 1.66 -8.38
CA PRO A 70 14.98 2.81 -8.15
C PRO A 70 16.34 2.41 -7.57
N TYR A 71 16.46 1.21 -6.99
CA TYR A 71 17.70 0.72 -6.37
C TYR A 71 18.63 0.01 -7.35
N CYS A 72 18.07 -0.81 -8.25
CA CYS A 72 18.86 -1.68 -9.13
C CYS A 72 18.51 -1.56 -10.62
N LEU A 73 17.57 -0.67 -10.98
CA LEU A 73 17.21 -0.31 -12.36
C LEU A 73 16.70 -1.48 -13.20
N THR A 74 16.09 -2.49 -12.58
CA THR A 74 15.46 -3.59 -13.31
C THR A 74 14.05 -3.22 -13.76
N GLU A 75 13.74 -3.50 -15.04
CA GLU A 75 12.44 -3.31 -15.70
C GLU A 75 11.39 -4.34 -15.26
N GLY A 76 11.80 -5.40 -14.53
CA GLY A 76 10.93 -6.50 -14.09
C GLY A 76 10.28 -6.27 -12.72
N THR A 77 9.49 -5.21 -12.58
CA THR A 77 8.78 -4.92 -11.33
C THR A 77 7.34 -5.44 -11.33
N SER A 78 6.81 -5.64 -10.14
CA SER A 78 5.44 -6.08 -9.91
C SER A 78 4.72 -5.09 -9.03
N TRP A 79 3.49 -4.75 -9.41
CA TRP A 79 2.57 -4.04 -8.52
C TRP A 79 2.14 -5.00 -7.41
N ALA A 80 2.15 -4.56 -6.15
CA ALA A 80 1.90 -5.41 -4.99
C ALA A 80 0.56 -5.08 -4.29
N ALA A 81 0.32 -3.79 -4.04
CA ALA A 81 -0.87 -3.30 -3.34
C ALA A 81 -0.98 -1.77 -3.48
N ILE A 82 -2.13 -1.22 -3.06
CA ILE A 82 -2.26 0.20 -2.75
C ILE A 82 -1.34 0.52 -1.57
N ALA A 83 -0.55 1.60 -1.68
CA ALA A 83 0.32 2.03 -0.60
C ALA A 83 -0.53 2.51 0.60
N PRO A 84 -0.25 2.00 1.81
CA PRO A 84 -1.09 2.29 2.97
C PRO A 84 -0.93 3.70 3.54
N ASP A 85 0.29 4.23 3.47
CA ASP A 85 0.68 5.47 4.16
C ASP A 85 0.69 6.69 3.25
N VAL A 86 0.69 6.47 1.93
CA VAL A 86 0.84 7.51 0.91
C VAL A 86 -0.07 7.22 -0.29
N PRO A 87 -0.66 8.24 -0.94
CA PRO A 87 -1.40 8.06 -2.18
C PRO A 87 -0.45 7.56 -3.29
N GLY A 88 -0.50 6.26 -3.57
CA GLY A 88 0.36 5.63 -4.55
C GLY A 88 0.25 4.12 -4.52
N ASP A 89 1.08 3.51 -5.35
CA ASP A 89 1.11 2.08 -5.56
C ASP A 89 2.40 1.49 -4.98
N LEU A 90 2.29 0.43 -4.20
CA LEU A 90 3.44 -0.34 -3.74
C LEU A 90 3.91 -1.25 -4.87
N TRP A 91 5.19 -1.12 -5.21
CA TRP A 91 5.88 -1.93 -6.20
C TRP A 91 7.02 -2.72 -5.56
N THR A 92 7.28 -3.90 -6.10
CA THR A 92 8.43 -4.72 -5.73
C THR A 92 9.20 -5.17 -6.97
N CYS A 93 10.51 -5.36 -6.84
CA CYS A 93 11.31 -5.99 -7.89
C CYS A 93 11.70 -7.42 -7.51
N HIS A 94 12.22 -8.20 -8.47
CA HIS A 94 12.64 -9.58 -8.24
C HIS A 94 13.76 -9.74 -7.17
N ASN A 95 14.45 -8.66 -6.80
CA ASN A 95 15.45 -8.65 -5.72
C ASN A 95 14.85 -8.33 -4.35
N GLY A 96 13.53 -8.13 -4.26
CA GLY A 96 12.82 -7.82 -3.02
C GLY A 96 12.90 -6.36 -2.59
N HIS A 97 13.30 -5.44 -3.46
CA HIS A 97 13.25 -4.01 -3.14
C HIS A 97 11.82 -3.48 -3.32
N GLU A 98 11.31 -2.83 -2.28
CA GLU A 98 10.01 -2.18 -2.28
C GLU A 98 10.12 -0.66 -2.42
N PHE A 99 9.18 -0.07 -3.15
CA PHE A 99 9.05 1.37 -3.34
C PHE A 99 7.61 1.73 -3.67
N VAL A 100 7.25 3.00 -3.44
CA VAL A 100 5.94 3.52 -3.82
C VAL A 100 6.08 4.42 -5.04
N LEU A 101 5.20 4.24 -6.04
CA LEU A 101 5.01 5.17 -7.14
C LEU A 101 3.73 5.96 -6.93
N THR A 102 3.84 7.28 -6.80
CA THR A 102 2.71 8.19 -6.64
C THR A 102 2.13 8.60 -8.01
N PRO A 103 0.88 9.12 -8.06
CA PRO A 103 0.27 9.57 -9.32
C PRO A 103 1.05 10.63 -10.10
N ASP A 104 1.79 11.49 -9.39
CA ASP A 104 2.58 12.55 -10.01
C ASP A 104 3.94 12.06 -10.54
N GLY A 105 4.20 10.74 -10.44
CA GLY A 105 5.44 10.10 -10.90
C GLY A 105 6.58 10.14 -9.87
N THR A 106 6.32 10.60 -8.65
CA THR A 106 7.31 10.56 -7.56
C THR A 106 7.53 9.13 -7.09
N VAL A 107 8.79 8.77 -6.88
CA VAL A 107 9.17 7.48 -6.31
C VAL A 107 9.60 7.67 -4.85
N ILE A 108 8.85 7.07 -3.94
CA ILE A 108 9.15 7.07 -2.50
C ILE A 108 9.82 5.75 -2.15
N THR A 109 10.95 5.84 -1.46
CA THR A 109 11.75 4.69 -1.02
C THR A 109 11.95 4.75 0.49
N PRO A 110 12.04 3.61 1.19
CA PRO A 110 12.53 3.56 2.57
C PRO A 110 13.78 4.43 2.78
N GLY A 111 13.65 5.53 3.53
CA GLY A 111 14.74 6.47 3.81
C GLY A 111 14.78 7.75 2.96
N ASN A 112 13.90 7.89 1.95
CA ASN A 112 13.70 9.14 1.19
C ASN A 112 12.29 9.72 1.44
N GLU A 113 11.80 9.53 2.66
CA GLU A 113 10.47 9.92 3.11
C GLU A 113 10.42 11.42 3.45
N ASP A 114 10.45 12.31 2.45
CA ASP A 114 9.94 13.67 2.69
C ASP A 114 8.41 13.64 2.68
N LEU A 115 7.82 13.05 3.73
CA LEU A 115 6.39 12.93 3.94
C LEU A 115 5.78 14.22 4.52
N SER A 116 6.56 15.30 4.58
CA SER A 116 6.20 16.56 5.24
C SER A 116 5.00 17.25 4.60
N ASP A 117 4.88 17.13 3.27
CA ASP A 117 3.84 17.82 2.49
C ASP A 117 2.54 17.01 2.39
N TRP A 118 2.57 15.71 2.66
CA TRP A 118 1.45 14.81 2.37
C TRP A 118 0.97 13.93 3.50
N ALA A 119 1.70 13.77 4.61
CA ALA A 119 1.17 13.03 5.75
C ALA A 119 -0.14 13.70 6.19
N PRO A 120 -1.32 13.07 5.97
CA PRO A 120 -2.53 13.62 6.52
C PRO A 120 -2.30 13.68 8.03
N LEU A 121 -2.88 14.67 8.70
CA LEU A 121 -3.01 14.65 10.16
C LEU A 121 -3.96 13.50 10.56
N TRP A 122 -3.67 12.26 10.16
CA TRP A 122 -4.18 11.07 10.79
C TRP A 122 -3.77 11.19 12.24
N PRO A 123 -4.70 11.04 13.19
CA PRO A 123 -4.35 11.08 14.59
C PRO A 123 -3.19 10.09 14.76
N ARG A 124 -2.03 10.60 15.17
CA ARG A 124 -0.98 9.79 15.78
C ARG A 124 -1.55 9.25 17.08
N HIS A 125 -2.56 8.37 17.01
CA HIS A 125 -2.95 7.55 18.13
C HIS A 125 -1.88 6.49 18.25
N LYS A 126 -0.80 6.95 18.89
CA LYS A 126 0.15 6.17 19.67
C LYS A 126 0.65 4.93 18.94
N ARG A 127 1.67 5.12 18.09
CA ARG A 127 2.85 4.27 18.26
C ARG A 127 3.26 4.46 19.72
N ASN A 128 2.97 3.46 20.55
CA ASN A 128 3.40 3.46 21.93
C ASN A 128 4.94 3.44 21.90
N PRO A 129 5.64 4.44 22.45
CA PRO A 129 7.10 4.43 22.48
C PRO A 129 7.70 3.30 23.34
N GLN A 130 6.87 2.46 23.95
CA GLN A 130 7.26 1.38 24.88
C GLN A 130 7.31 -0.03 24.27
N ASP A 131 6.99 -0.22 22.98
CA ASP A 131 7.13 -1.53 22.32
C ASP A 131 8.53 -1.71 21.69
N GLY A 132 9.54 -1.16 22.35
CA GLY A 132 10.92 -1.15 21.90
C GLY A 132 11.89 -0.99 23.06
N ASP A 133 11.70 -1.77 24.13
CA ASP A 133 12.77 -2.16 25.05
C ASP A 133 12.38 -3.42 25.80
N THR A 134 12.85 -4.56 25.31
CA THR A 134 13.12 -5.84 26.00
C THR A 134 13.64 -6.80 24.92
N ALA A 135 14.88 -7.28 24.90
CA ALA A 135 15.93 -7.42 25.91
C ALA A 135 17.33 -7.38 25.27
#